data_AF-A0A4Y2LKN2-F1
#
_entry.id   AF-A0A4Y2LKN2-F1
#
_cell.length_a   1.000
_cell.length_b   1.000
_cell.length_c   1.000
_cell.angle_alpha   90.00
_cell.angle_beta   90.00
_cell.angle_gamma   90.00
#
_symmetry.space_group_name_H-M   'P 1'
#
loop_
_entity.id
_entity.type
_entity.pdbx_description
1 polymer ?
#
loop_
_entity_poly.entity_id
_entity_poly.type
_entity_poly.pdbx_seq_one_letter_code
_entity_poly.pdbx_strand_id
1 'polypeptide(L)'
;MLTDERSHIRTLATRRIIKTREIGPDVNCVRRFVTPAVNIRTTDTDHVDLFDWQACNVTPPKVLRYISSHELLKMIQDNVPMNG
;
A
#
# COMPACT_ATOMS: atom_id res chain seq x y z
N MET A 1 -5.25 8.78 4.08
CA MET A 1 -6.23 7.67 4.13
C MET A 1 -6.56 7.26 5.56
N LEU A 2 -5.60 6.81 6.38
CA LEU A 2 -5.89 6.46 7.79
C LEU A 2 -6.27 7.67 8.66
N THR A 3 -5.72 8.85 8.36
CA THR A 3 -6.02 10.14 8.99
C THR A 3 -7.09 10.95 8.24
N ASP A 4 -7.77 10.34 7.28
CA ASP A 4 -8.81 11.03 6.51
C ASP A 4 -10.01 11.36 7.39
N GLU A 5 -10.66 12.51 7.19
CA GLU A 5 -11.84 12.91 7.99
C GLU A 5 -13.04 11.99 7.79
N ARG A 6 -13.16 11.38 6.60
CA ARG A 6 -14.29 10.54 6.24
C ARG A 6 -14.12 9.13 6.82
N SER A 7 -15.03 8.75 7.72
CA SER A 7 -15.01 7.45 8.41
C SER A 7 -15.00 6.23 7.47
N HIS A 8 -15.70 6.32 6.33
CA HIS A 8 -15.72 5.24 5.33
C HIS A 8 -14.37 5.09 4.60
N ILE A 9 -13.63 6.19 4.40
CA ILE A 9 -12.27 6.15 3.82
C ILE A 9 -11.29 5.55 4.83
N ARG A 10 -11.36 5.96 6.10
CA ARG A 10 -10.54 5.38 7.18
C ARG A 10 -10.81 3.87 7.32
N THR A 11 -12.08 3.48 7.42
CA THR A 11 -12.48 2.07 7.51
C THR A 11 -11.95 1.25 6.34
N LEU A 12 -12.06 1.78 5.11
CA LEU A 12 -11.51 1.12 3.93
C LEU A 12 -9.99 0.95 4.01
N ALA A 13 -9.27 1.98 4.45
CA ALA A 13 -7.82 1.94 4.64
C ALA A 13 -7.41 0.87 5.66
N THR A 14 -8.08 0.84 6.81
CA THR A 14 -7.82 -0.11 7.89
C THR A 14 -8.05 -1.56 7.45
N ARG A 15 -9.16 -1.82 6.73
CA ARG A 15 -9.45 -3.15 6.16
C ARG A 15 -8.37 -3.60 5.17
N ARG A 16 -7.92 -2.70 4.30
CA ARG A 16 -6.83 -2.99 3.35
C ARG A 16 -5.54 -3.38 4.06
N ILE A 17 -5.15 -2.65 5.11
CA ILE A 17 -3.92 -2.92 5.87
C ILE A 17 -3.99 -4.28 6.58
N ILE A 18 -5.09 -4.59 7.25
CA ILE A 18 -5.29 -5.89 7.90
C ILE A 18 -5.18 -7.02 6.86
N LYS A 19 -5.87 -6.87 5.72
CA LYS A 19 -5.86 -7.89 4.68
C LYS A 19 -4.48 -8.11 4.07
N THR A 20 -3.69 -7.06 3.89
CA THR A 20 -2.31 -7.18 3.42
C THR A 20 -1.42 -7.92 4.42
N ARG A 21 -1.57 -7.68 5.72
CA ARG A 21 -0.83 -8.40 6.78
C ARG A 21 -1.17 -9.89 6.86
N GLU A 22 -2.43 -10.25 6.63
CA GLU A 22 -2.84 -11.67 6.56
C GLU A 22 -2.19 -12.42 5.40
N ILE A 23 -1.97 -11.74 4.27
CA ILE A 23 -1.47 -12.35 3.03
C ILE A 23 0.06 -12.53 3.05
N GLY A 24 0.78 -11.66 3.75
CA GLY A 24 2.24 -11.72 3.88
C GLY A 24 2.66 -11.58 5.34
N PRO A 25 3.00 -12.68 6.05
CA PRO A 25 3.53 -12.59 7.41
C PRO A 25 4.92 -11.93 7.45
N ASP A 26 5.64 -11.93 6.32
CA ASP A 26 6.91 -11.24 6.20
C ASP A 26 6.68 -9.75 5.93
N VAL A 27 7.18 -8.91 6.84
CA VAL A 27 7.00 -7.46 6.91
C VAL A 27 7.53 -6.74 5.66
N ASN A 28 8.24 -7.44 4.78
CA ASN A 28 8.89 -6.91 3.59
C ASN A 28 8.25 -7.32 2.26
N CYS A 29 7.11 -8.03 2.26
CA CYS A 29 6.44 -8.43 1.01
C CYS A 29 5.70 -7.26 0.35
N VAL A 30 6.45 -6.33 -0.23
CA VAL A 30 5.95 -5.43 -1.26
C VAL A 30 5.44 -6.29 -2.40
N ARG A 31 4.17 -6.12 -2.77
CA ARG A 31 3.62 -6.78 -3.94
C ARG A 31 4.29 -6.21 -5.19
N ARG A 32 5.26 -6.94 -5.74
CA ARG A 32 5.91 -6.59 -7.01
C ARG A 32 5.00 -7.00 -8.17
N PHE A 33 4.52 -6.01 -8.91
CA PHE A 33 3.82 -6.26 -10.17
C PHE A 33 4.86 -6.48 -11.26
N VAL A 34 4.74 -7.58 -12.00
CA VAL A 34 5.59 -7.84 -13.15
C VAL A 34 5.00 -7.07 -14.33
N THR A 35 5.76 -6.12 -14.86
CA THR A 35 5.37 -5.41 -16.08
C THR A 35 5.38 -6.41 -17.24
N PRO A 36 4.27 -6.61 -17.98
CA PRO A 36 4.27 -7.47 -19.13
C PRO A 36 5.20 -6.91 -20.22
N ALA A 37 5.82 -7.78 -21.01
CA ALA A 37 6.64 -7.37 -22.14
C ALA A 37 5.78 -6.58 -23.14
N VAL A 38 6.06 -5.28 -23.26
CA VAL A 38 5.40 -4.40 -24.23
C VAL A 38 6.13 -4.56 -25.57
N ASN A 39 5.54 -5.31 -26.50
CA ASN A 39 6.10 -5.52 -27.86
C ASN A 39 5.83 -4.34 -28.80
N ILE A 40 5.97 -3.10 -28.31
CA ILE A 40 5.80 -1.91 -29.16
C ILE A 40 7.19 -1.55 -29.70
N ARG A 41 7.37 -1.68 -31.03
CA ARG A 41 8.58 -1.19 -31.72
C ARG A 41 8.47 0.31 -31.87
N THR A 42 8.84 1.06 -30.84
CA THR A 42 8.96 2.52 -30.92
C THR A 42 10.36 2.86 -31.43
N THR A 43 10.45 3.58 -32.53
CA THR A 43 11.70 4.05 -33.13
C THR A 43 12.40 4.99 -32.14
N ASP A 44 13.42 4.48 -31.43
CA ASP A 44 14.54 5.10 -30.71
C ASP A 44 14.47 6.52 -30.09
N THR A 45 13.31 7.16 -29.90
CA THR A 45 13.26 8.49 -29.23
C THR A 45 11.97 8.79 -28.46
N ASP A 46 10.88 8.04 -28.66
CA ASP A 46 9.59 8.27 -27.97
C ASP A 46 9.32 7.26 -26.83
N HIS A 47 10.36 6.56 -26.36
CA HIS A 47 10.21 5.72 -25.17
C HIS A 47 10.20 6.63 -23.95
N VAL A 48 9.02 7.15 -23.60
CA VAL A 48 8.77 7.66 -22.25
C VAL A 48 9.28 6.58 -21.31
N ASP A 49 10.27 6.92 -20.48
CA ASP A 49 10.89 6.03 -19.51
C ASP A 49 9.79 5.28 -18.79
N LEU A 50 9.61 4.01 -19.17
CA LEU A 50 8.62 3.14 -18.56
C LEU A 50 9.14 2.96 -17.14
N PHE A 51 8.62 3.74 -16.19
CA PHE A 51 9.06 3.75 -14.80
C PHE A 51 9.10 2.30 -14.32
N ASP A 52 10.31 1.76 -14.21
CA ASP A 52 10.52 0.40 -13.76
C ASP A 52 10.23 0.34 -12.27
N TRP A 53 8.95 0.11 -11.95
CA TRP A 53 8.49 -0.03 -10.58
C TRP A 53 9.09 -1.28 -9.89
N GLN A 54 9.78 -2.17 -10.64
CA GLN A 54 10.55 -3.27 -10.04
C GLN A 54 11.88 -2.80 -9.45
N ALA A 55 12.47 -1.73 -9.97
CA ALA A 55 13.71 -1.14 -9.43
C ALA A 55 13.46 -0.25 -8.19
N CYS A 56 12.21 0.11 -7.92
CA CYS A 56 11.83 0.89 -6.74
C CYS A 56 11.79 0.02 -5.48
N ASN A 57 12.75 0.23 -4.57
CA ASN A 57 12.70 -0.33 -3.22
C ASN A 57 11.58 0.32 -2.40
N VAL A 58 10.37 -0.22 -2.49
CA VAL A 58 9.24 0.23 -1.66
C VAL A 58 9.49 -0.23 -0.22
N THR A 59 9.56 0.71 0.72
CA THR A 59 9.62 0.37 2.15
C THR A 59 8.21 0.51 2.74
N PRO A 60 7.73 -0.45 3.54
CA PRO A 60 6.47 -0.31 4.27
C PRO A 60 6.50 0.98 5.12
N PRO A 61 5.40 1.76 5.17
CA PRO A 61 5.35 2.97 5.98
C PRO A 61 5.70 2.66 7.43
N LYS A 62 6.71 3.34 7.99
CA LYS A 62 7.19 3.12 9.37
C LYS A 62 6.06 3.21 10.41
N VAL A 63 5.11 4.13 10.21
CA VAL A 63 3.97 4.31 11.12
C VAL A 63 3.14 3.03 11.26
N LEU A 64 3.02 2.23 10.20
CA LEU A 64 2.28 0.97 10.23
C LEU A 64 3.05 -0.16 10.92
N ARG A 65 4.36 -0.02 11.19
CA ARG A 65 5.10 -1.04 11.96
C ARG A 65 4.74 -1.04 13.44
N TYR A 66 4.37 0.12 13.98
CA TYR A 66 4.13 0.30 15.41
C TYR A 66 2.65 0.10 15.79
N ILE A 67 1.74 0.02 14.81
CA ILE A 67 0.31 -0.17 15.05
C ILE A 67 -0.04 -1.65 14.92
N SER A 68 -0.51 -2.26 16.00
CA SER A 68 -0.96 -3.65 16.01
C SER A 68 -2.25 -3.86 15.20
N SER A 69 -2.50 -5.08 14.73
CA SER A 69 -3.77 -5.40 14.03
C SER A 69 -4.98 -5.26 14.97
N HIS A 70 -4.79 -5.41 16.29
CA HIS A 70 -5.84 -5.21 17.28
C HIS A 70 -6.24 -3.72 17.39
N GLU A 71 -5.28 -2.81 17.40
CA GLU A 71 -5.55 -1.36 17.38
C GLU A 71 -6.28 -0.96 16.09
N LEU A 72 -5.87 -1.51 14.94
CA LEU A 72 -6.58 -1.30 13.68
C LEU A 72 -8.03 -1.80 13.76
N LEU A 73 -8.29 -2.96 14.37
CA LEU A 73 -9.65 -3.47 14.54
C LEU A 73 -10.51 -2.55 15.41
N LYS A 74 -9.94 -1.99 16.49
CA LYS A 74 -10.63 -0.98 17.31
C LYS A 74 -11.00 0.27 16.52
N MET A 75 -10.13 0.74 15.63
CA MET A 75 -10.45 1.90 14.77
C MET A 75 -11.66 1.69 13.86
N ILE A 76 -11.93 0.45 13.43
CA ILE A 76 -13.13 0.12 12.65
C ILE A 76 -14.39 0.15 13.53
N GLN A 77 -14.27 -0.28 14.79
CA GLN A 77 -15.39 -0.31 15.74
C GLN A 77 -15.74 1.09 16.25
N ASP A 78 -14.73 1.88 16.61
CA ASP A 78 -14.91 3.15 17.32
C ASP A 78 -15.10 4.35 16.37
N ASN A 79 -14.85 4.19 15.06
CA ASN A 79 -14.79 5.27 14.07
C ASN A 79 -13.83 6.43 14.45
N VAL A 80 -12.92 6.23 15.40
CA VAL A 80 -12.04 7.26 15.95
C VAL A 80 -10.87 7.55 15.00
N PRO A 81 -10.58 8.83 14.67
CA PRO A 81 -9.41 9.20 13.89
C PRO A 81 -8.11 8.95 14.68
N MET A 82 -7.02 8.68 13.97
CA MET A 82 -5.71 8.49 14.59
C MET A 82 -5.22 9.84 15.14
N ASN A 83 -4.87 9.90 16.43
CA ASN A 83 -4.11 11.04 16.93
C ASN A 83 -2.73 11.00 16.24
N GLY A 84 -2.40 12.10 15.55
CA GLY A 84 -1.17 12.26 14.78
C GLY A 84 0.07 12.35 15.66
#